data_AF-A0AAI9DQ47-F1
#
_entry.id   AF-A0AAI9DQ47-F1
#
_cell.length_a   1.000
_cell.length_b   1.000
_cell.length_c   1.000
_cell.angle_alpha   90.00
_cell.angle_beta   90.00
_cell.angle_gamma   90.00
#
_symmetry.space_group_name_H-M   'P 1'
#
loop_
_entity.id
_entity.type
_entity.pdbx_description
1 polymer ?
#
loop_
_entity_poly.entity_id
_entity_poly.type
_entity_poly.pdbx_seq_one_letter_code
_entity_poly.pdbx_strand_id
1 'polypeptide(L)'
;MPSLPERLKPSKISRQKLKALADEATAILNEIDRGADENHPKLKAMIDEWNSQVINTCSFSDLRDFSSWIDAKNFTRNAFNRSQFIQDLSWHELVQIIDFICSAEGKESDQQYALDLLEINFDANPSDLIYWPNEWFKSEDMFNVDLTSEEIAGYLMAKSGRRLADAPVIALKYPMPA
;
A
#
# COMPACT_ATOMS: atom_id res chain seq x y z
N MET A 1 9.47 18.37 3.96
CA MET A 1 8.66 17.16 4.17
C MET A 1 8.52 16.50 2.81
N PRO A 2 9.02 15.26 2.64
CA PRO A 2 8.83 14.48 1.43
C PRO A 2 7.34 14.36 1.09
N SER A 3 7.02 14.22 -0.18
CA SER A 3 5.65 14.04 -0.64
C SER A 3 5.62 13.14 -1.86
N LEU A 4 4.55 12.37 -2.01
CA LEU A 4 4.34 11.57 -3.22
C LEU A 4 4.37 12.45 -4.49
N PRO A 5 4.94 11.94 -5.60
CA PRO A 5 4.92 12.63 -6.89
C PRO A 5 3.50 13.06 -7.28
N GLU A 6 3.32 14.26 -7.82
CA GLU A 6 1.99 14.86 -8.04
C GLU A 6 1.03 13.95 -8.81
N ARG A 7 1.50 13.31 -9.89
CA ARG A 7 0.68 12.40 -10.71
C ARG A 7 0.34 11.09 -10.00
N LEU A 8 1.10 10.74 -8.98
CA LEU A 8 0.94 9.51 -8.22
C LEU A 8 0.13 9.71 -6.97
N LYS A 9 -0.22 10.94 -6.58
CA LYS A 9 -1.01 11.17 -5.36
C LYS A 9 -2.36 10.43 -5.38
N PRO A 10 -2.84 9.99 -4.20
CA PRO A 10 -4.17 9.40 -4.04
C PRO A 10 -5.28 10.21 -4.70
N SER A 11 -6.29 9.50 -5.23
CA SER A 11 -7.49 10.11 -5.79
C SER A 11 -8.17 11.01 -4.74
N LYS A 12 -8.55 12.23 -5.14
CA LYS A 12 -9.29 13.13 -4.25
C LYS A 12 -10.75 12.68 -4.15
N ILE A 13 -11.14 12.18 -2.97
CA ILE A 13 -12.52 11.94 -2.59
C ILE A 13 -13.09 13.11 -1.77
N SER A 14 -14.35 13.48 -2.00
CA SER A 14 -15.02 14.50 -1.19
C SER A 14 -15.19 14.01 0.26
N ARG A 15 -15.08 14.92 1.23
CA ARG A 15 -15.23 14.56 2.65
C ARG A 15 -16.59 13.95 2.95
N GLN A 16 -17.64 14.40 2.25
CA GLN A 16 -19.00 13.88 2.40
C GLN A 16 -19.11 12.44 1.89
N LYS A 17 -18.61 12.15 0.68
CA LYS A 17 -18.65 10.78 0.13
C LYS A 17 -17.80 9.83 0.99
N LEU A 18 -16.62 10.28 1.41
CA LEU A 18 -15.76 9.48 2.28
C LEU A 18 -16.45 9.13 3.61
N LYS A 19 -17.15 10.10 4.23
CA LYS A 19 -17.87 9.85 5.47
C LYS A 19 -19.00 8.84 5.27
N ALA A 20 -19.82 9.02 4.23
CA ALA A 20 -20.94 8.12 3.95
C ALA A 20 -20.45 6.66 3.79
N LEU A 21 -19.43 6.44 2.96
CA LEU A 21 -18.89 5.10 2.72
C LEU A 21 -18.17 4.49 3.94
N ALA A 22 -17.55 5.32 4.79
CA ALA A 22 -16.96 4.83 6.04
C ALA A 22 -18.05 4.41 7.05
N ASP A 23 -19.16 5.15 7.11
CA ASP A 23 -20.32 4.79 7.92
C ASP A 23 -20.95 3.48 7.39
N GLU A 24 -21.03 3.28 6.07
CA GLU A 24 -21.49 2.04 5.43
C GLU A 24 -20.56 0.85 5.72
N ALA A 25 -19.23 1.01 5.62
CA ALA A 25 -18.26 -0.04 5.97
C ALA A 25 -18.39 -0.44 7.45
N THR A 26 -18.63 0.52 8.33
CA THR A 26 -18.90 0.26 9.76
C THR A 26 -20.22 -0.48 9.95
N ALA A 27 -21.25 -0.16 9.17
CA ALA A 27 -22.53 -0.88 9.22
C ALA A 27 -22.38 -2.33 8.74
N ILE A 28 -21.58 -2.58 7.71
CA ILE A 28 -21.22 -3.93 7.23
C ILE A 28 -20.53 -4.72 8.35
N LEU A 29 -19.48 -4.17 8.95
CA LEU A 29 -18.76 -4.81 10.06
C LEU A 29 -19.69 -5.16 11.22
N ASN A 30 -20.58 -4.25 11.60
CA ASN A 30 -21.56 -4.50 12.66
C ASN A 30 -22.54 -5.65 12.34
N GLU A 31 -22.90 -5.87 11.08
CA GLU A 31 -23.72 -7.03 10.70
C GLU A 31 -22.93 -8.34 10.80
N ILE A 32 -21.65 -8.31 10.44
CA ILE A 32 -20.73 -9.45 10.59
C ILE A 32 -20.54 -9.80 12.07
N ASP A 33 -20.32 -8.80 12.93
CA ASP A 33 -20.19 -8.96 14.38
C ASP A 33 -21.44 -9.54 15.04
N ARG A 34 -22.61 -9.36 14.43
CA ARG A 34 -23.88 -9.97 14.84
C ARG A 34 -24.05 -11.43 14.37
N GLY A 35 -23.08 -11.95 13.64
CA GLY A 35 -23.04 -13.33 13.16
C GLY A 35 -23.50 -13.52 11.72
N ALA A 36 -23.65 -12.44 10.92
CA ALA A 36 -23.89 -12.59 9.49
C ALA A 36 -22.62 -13.11 8.79
N ASP A 37 -22.74 -14.21 8.06
CA ASP A 37 -21.66 -14.76 7.23
C ASP A 37 -21.73 -14.27 5.78
N GLU A 38 -20.73 -14.64 4.98
CA GLU A 38 -20.61 -14.28 3.56
C GLU A 38 -21.81 -14.69 2.69
N ASN A 39 -22.63 -15.64 3.14
CA ASN A 39 -23.80 -16.13 2.42
C ASN A 39 -25.08 -15.38 2.81
N HIS A 40 -25.03 -14.52 3.84
CA HIS A 40 -26.19 -13.77 4.30
C HIS A 40 -26.65 -12.76 3.23
N PRO A 41 -27.87 -12.89 2.66
CA PRO A 41 -28.27 -12.12 1.47
C PRO A 41 -28.23 -10.60 1.66
N LYS A 42 -28.62 -10.12 2.85
CA LYS A 42 -28.57 -8.68 3.19
C LYS A 42 -27.12 -8.19 3.25
N LEU A 43 -26.22 -8.99 3.82
CA LEU A 43 -24.82 -8.59 3.96
C LEU A 43 -24.18 -8.50 2.57
N LYS A 44 -24.41 -9.52 1.73
CA LYS A 44 -23.95 -9.52 0.35
C LYS A 44 -24.42 -8.27 -0.42
N ALA A 45 -25.70 -7.91 -0.30
CA ALA A 45 -26.22 -6.70 -0.94
C ALA A 45 -25.54 -5.41 -0.43
N MET A 46 -25.23 -5.33 0.86
CA MET A 46 -24.49 -4.18 1.43
C MET A 46 -23.05 -4.11 0.90
N ILE A 47 -22.36 -5.25 0.83
CA ILE A 47 -21.00 -5.35 0.29
C ILE A 47 -20.98 -4.97 -1.20
N ASP A 48 -21.93 -5.50 -1.99
CA ASP A 48 -22.05 -5.21 -3.42
C ASP A 48 -22.33 -3.72 -3.68
N GLU A 49 -23.23 -3.12 -2.90
CA GLU A 49 -23.54 -1.69 -2.99
C GLU A 49 -22.32 -0.84 -2.65
N TRP A 50 -21.61 -1.16 -1.57
CA TRP A 50 -20.40 -0.45 -1.17
C TRP A 50 -19.30 -0.58 -2.25
N ASN A 51 -19.08 -1.79 -2.76
CA ASN A 51 -18.09 -2.09 -3.80
C ASN A 51 -18.39 -1.38 -5.12
N SER A 52 -19.67 -1.12 -5.44
CA SER A 52 -20.06 -0.38 -6.64
C SER A 52 -19.60 1.09 -6.64
N GLN A 53 -19.28 1.63 -5.46
CA GLN A 53 -18.98 3.06 -5.28
C GLN A 53 -17.48 3.38 -5.15
N VAL A 54 -16.65 2.35 -4.99
CA VAL A 54 -15.19 2.42 -4.81
C VAL A 54 -14.46 1.97 -6.07
N ILE A 55 -13.13 2.08 -6.08
CA ILE A 55 -12.31 1.68 -7.23
C ILE A 55 -11.76 0.27 -7.05
N ASN A 56 -11.22 -0.04 -5.88
CA ASN A 56 -10.77 -1.38 -5.53
C ASN A 56 -11.86 -2.03 -4.69
N THR A 57 -12.44 -3.10 -5.20
CA THR A 57 -13.45 -3.86 -4.48
C THR A 57 -12.82 -4.65 -3.34
N CYS A 58 -13.50 -4.69 -2.20
CA CYS A 58 -13.10 -5.44 -1.03
C CYS A 58 -13.91 -6.74 -0.91
N SER A 59 -13.25 -7.80 -0.45
CA SER A 59 -13.88 -9.06 -0.11
C SER A 59 -14.60 -8.99 1.25
N PHE A 60 -15.38 -10.02 1.57
CA PHE A 60 -15.94 -10.19 2.92
C PHE A 60 -14.85 -10.18 3.98
N SER A 61 -13.73 -10.87 3.76
CA SER A 61 -12.63 -10.95 4.72
C SER A 61 -11.99 -9.59 4.97
N ASP A 62 -11.78 -8.78 3.93
CA ASP A 62 -11.24 -7.42 4.08
C ASP A 62 -12.17 -6.56 4.96
N LEU A 63 -13.48 -6.64 4.71
CA LEU A 63 -14.50 -5.88 5.46
C LEU A 63 -14.70 -6.40 6.90
N ARG A 64 -14.40 -7.66 7.17
CA ARG A 64 -14.39 -8.23 8.52
C ARG A 64 -13.15 -7.82 9.30
N ASP A 65 -11.99 -7.82 8.65
CA ASP A 65 -10.70 -7.77 9.32
C ASP A 65 -10.08 -6.35 9.37
N PHE A 66 -10.61 -5.38 8.62
CA PHE A 66 -10.00 -4.05 8.55
C PHE A 66 -9.82 -3.39 9.92
N SER A 67 -10.78 -3.56 10.84
CA SER A 67 -10.73 -2.93 12.16
C SER A 67 -9.57 -3.43 13.04
N SER A 68 -8.91 -4.52 12.66
CA SER A 68 -7.72 -5.02 13.35
C SER A 68 -6.46 -4.20 13.07
N TRP A 69 -6.44 -3.41 11.99
CA TRP A 69 -5.23 -2.70 11.55
C TRP A 69 -5.47 -1.29 11.01
N ILE A 70 -6.72 -0.88 10.74
CA ILE A 70 -7.03 0.45 10.19
C ILE A 70 -8.43 0.92 10.60
N ASP A 71 -8.64 2.23 10.68
CA ASP A 71 -9.99 2.78 10.89
C ASP A 71 -10.83 2.75 9.60
N ALA A 72 -12.16 2.77 9.74
CA ALA A 72 -13.09 2.67 8.60
C ALA A 72 -12.90 3.80 7.56
N LYS A 73 -12.44 4.98 7.99
CA LYS A 73 -12.24 6.13 7.11
C LYS A 73 -10.96 5.99 6.28
N ASN A 74 -9.89 5.47 6.86
CA ASN A 74 -8.65 5.18 6.17
C ASN A 74 -8.82 3.92 5.28
N PHE A 75 -9.50 2.88 5.76
CA PHE A 75 -9.92 1.73 4.93
C PHE A 75 -10.69 2.17 3.68
N THR A 76 -11.72 2.99 3.87
CA THR A 76 -12.51 3.51 2.75
C THR A 76 -11.65 4.34 1.80
N ARG A 77 -10.73 5.17 2.32
CA ARG A 77 -9.82 5.95 1.47
C ARG A 77 -8.94 5.04 0.61
N ASN A 78 -8.44 3.93 1.17
CA ASN A 78 -7.63 2.96 0.45
C ASN A 78 -8.39 2.32 -0.72
N ALA A 79 -9.70 2.08 -0.57
CA ALA A 79 -10.53 1.57 -1.67
C ALA A 79 -10.70 2.55 -2.85
N PHE A 80 -10.34 3.84 -2.70
CA PHE A 80 -10.29 4.83 -3.78
C PHE A 80 -8.91 5.00 -4.41
N ASN A 81 -7.89 4.37 -3.85
CA ASN A 81 -6.55 4.50 -4.36
C ASN A 81 -6.37 3.63 -5.60
N ARG A 82 -5.83 4.20 -6.69
CA ARG A 82 -5.44 3.40 -7.87
C ARG A 82 -3.96 3.07 -7.77
N SER A 83 -3.62 2.15 -6.88
CA SER A 83 -2.30 1.53 -6.92
C SER A 83 -2.29 0.70 -8.20
N GLN A 84 -1.46 1.08 -9.16
CA GLN A 84 -1.39 0.43 -10.46
C GLN A 84 0.07 0.32 -10.91
N PHE A 85 0.32 -0.61 -11.83
CA PHE A 85 1.61 -0.70 -12.48
C PHE A 85 1.83 0.53 -13.37
N ILE A 86 2.92 1.25 -13.14
CA ILE A 86 3.25 2.50 -13.84
C ILE A 86 4.39 2.20 -14.81
N GLN A 87 4.08 1.92 -16.08
CA GLN A 87 5.09 1.50 -17.06
C GLN A 87 6.26 2.50 -17.20
N ASP A 88 5.97 3.80 -17.11
CA ASP A 88 6.92 4.90 -17.26
C ASP A 88 7.41 5.47 -15.92
N LEU A 89 7.38 4.68 -14.84
CA LEU A 89 7.87 5.12 -13.53
C LEU A 89 9.33 5.54 -13.66
N SER A 90 9.63 6.80 -13.32
CA SER A 90 10.99 7.31 -13.35
C SER A 90 11.76 6.94 -12.09
N TRP A 91 13.08 6.90 -12.19
CA TRP A 91 13.98 6.71 -11.06
C TRP A 91 13.70 7.73 -9.94
N HIS A 92 13.52 9.00 -10.32
CA HIS A 92 13.26 10.07 -9.35
C HIS A 92 11.94 9.88 -8.61
N GLU A 93 10.89 9.39 -9.28
CA GLU A 93 9.61 9.10 -8.64
C GLU A 93 9.69 7.90 -7.70
N LEU A 94 10.41 6.84 -8.09
CA LEU A 94 10.66 5.70 -7.21
C LEU A 94 11.33 6.14 -5.90
N VAL A 95 12.41 6.92 -6.00
CA VAL A 95 13.12 7.45 -4.83
C VAL A 95 12.20 8.34 -3.98
N GLN A 96 11.41 9.22 -4.59
CA GLN A 96 10.44 10.04 -3.86
C GLN A 96 9.37 9.23 -3.11
N ILE A 97 8.89 8.12 -3.69
CA ILE A 97 7.94 7.23 -3.01
C ILE A 97 8.59 6.62 -1.77
N ILE A 98 9.82 6.12 -1.89
CA ILE A 98 10.56 5.50 -0.78
C ILE A 98 10.88 6.54 0.29
N ASP A 99 11.36 7.74 -0.09
CA ASP A 99 11.61 8.86 0.83
C ASP A 99 10.35 9.22 1.62
N PHE A 100 9.20 9.26 0.95
CA PHE A 100 7.91 9.51 1.59
C PHE A 100 7.57 8.45 2.63
N ILE A 101 7.80 7.16 2.32
CA ILE A 101 7.57 6.06 3.25
C ILE A 101 8.53 6.13 4.45
N CYS A 102 9.83 6.24 4.18
CA CYS A 102 10.87 6.27 5.21
C CYS A 102 10.80 7.50 6.12
N SER A 103 10.23 8.61 5.63
CA SER A 103 9.99 9.79 6.49
C SER A 103 8.95 9.54 7.59
N ALA A 104 8.06 8.55 7.42
CA ALA A 104 6.91 8.30 8.29
C ALA A 104 6.03 9.54 8.54
N GLU A 105 6.08 10.53 7.64
CA GLU A 105 5.30 11.77 7.72
C GLU A 105 4.00 11.66 6.89
N GLY A 106 2.93 12.34 7.33
CA GLY A 106 1.67 12.39 6.59
C GLY A 106 0.57 11.50 7.18
N LYS A 107 -0.40 11.12 6.34
CA LYS A 107 -1.52 10.29 6.78
C LYS A 107 -1.19 8.82 6.57
N GLU A 108 -1.60 7.98 7.51
CA GLU A 108 -1.51 6.51 7.41
C GLU A 108 -2.05 5.96 6.08
N SER A 109 -3.18 6.48 5.58
CA SER A 109 -3.72 6.08 4.27
C SER A 109 -2.82 6.44 3.08
N ASP A 110 -2.06 7.53 3.19
CA ASP A 110 -1.16 7.97 2.13
C ASP A 110 0.13 7.13 2.19
N GLN A 111 0.56 6.75 3.40
CA GLN A 111 1.67 5.82 3.66
C GLN A 111 1.36 4.41 3.12
N GLN A 112 0.20 3.85 3.45
CA GLN A 112 -0.23 2.56 2.92
C GLN A 112 -0.28 2.57 1.40
N TYR A 113 -0.83 3.62 0.81
CA TYR A 113 -0.88 3.76 -0.63
C TYR A 113 0.50 3.82 -1.30
N ALA A 114 1.45 4.52 -0.68
CA ALA A 114 2.82 4.58 -1.17
C ALA A 114 3.46 3.18 -1.17
N LEU A 115 3.19 2.39 -0.12
CA LEU A 115 3.64 1.01 -0.02
C LEU A 115 2.99 0.12 -1.09
N ASP A 116 1.67 0.21 -1.28
CA ASP A 116 0.94 -0.52 -2.33
C ASP A 116 1.50 -0.21 -3.73
N LEU A 117 1.90 1.05 -3.97
CA LEU A 117 2.57 1.44 -5.22
C LEU A 117 3.88 0.67 -5.41
N LEU A 118 4.69 0.51 -4.37
CA LEU A 118 5.91 -0.29 -4.47
C LEU A 118 5.58 -1.76 -4.72
N GLU A 119 4.63 -2.34 -4.00
CA GLU A 119 4.24 -3.75 -4.11
C GLU A 119 3.76 -4.12 -5.52
N ILE A 120 2.92 -3.27 -6.13
CA ILE A 120 2.43 -3.50 -7.50
C ILE A 120 3.52 -3.28 -8.55
N ASN A 121 4.47 -2.38 -8.29
CA ASN A 121 5.50 -2.04 -9.26
C ASN A 121 6.74 -2.93 -9.18
N PHE A 122 6.98 -3.60 -8.05
CA PHE A 122 8.15 -4.43 -7.79
C PHE A 122 7.79 -5.69 -7.00
N ASP A 123 7.84 -6.85 -7.66
CA ASP A 123 7.73 -8.17 -7.01
C ASP A 123 9.00 -8.47 -6.18
N ALA A 124 9.06 -7.84 -5.00
CA ALA A 124 10.29 -7.72 -4.22
C ALA A 124 10.06 -7.55 -2.71
N ASN A 125 8.85 -7.77 -2.19
CA ASN A 125 8.48 -7.53 -0.78
C ASN A 125 9.00 -6.20 -0.20
N PRO A 126 8.58 -5.02 -0.72
CA PRO A 126 9.05 -3.73 -0.25
C PRO A 126 8.84 -3.48 1.25
N SER A 127 7.72 -3.98 1.81
CA SER A 127 7.41 -3.85 3.24
C SER A 127 8.52 -4.47 4.11
N ASP A 128 8.90 -5.71 3.83
CA ASP A 128 9.98 -6.39 4.54
C ASP A 128 11.31 -5.65 4.36
N LEU A 129 11.65 -5.20 3.15
CA LEU A 129 12.90 -4.49 2.91
C LEU A 129 13.01 -3.19 3.73
N ILE A 130 11.89 -2.47 3.89
CA ILE A 130 11.85 -1.16 4.56
C ILE A 130 11.77 -1.31 6.07
N TYR A 131 10.93 -2.22 6.59
CA TYR A 131 10.62 -2.31 8.02
C TYR A 131 11.32 -3.47 8.73
N TRP A 132 11.67 -4.54 8.01
CA TRP A 132 12.30 -5.76 8.54
C TRP A 132 13.44 -6.23 7.64
N PRO A 133 14.47 -5.40 7.41
CA PRO A 133 15.53 -5.73 6.47
C PRO A 133 16.26 -7.03 6.80
N ASN A 134 16.34 -7.43 8.07
CA ASN A 134 16.84 -8.76 8.47
C ASN A 134 16.07 -9.92 7.83
N GLU A 135 14.74 -9.84 7.81
CA GLU A 135 13.89 -10.85 7.19
C GLU A 135 14.07 -10.85 5.67
N TRP A 136 14.11 -9.65 5.07
CA TRP A 136 14.30 -9.51 3.63
C TRP A 136 15.66 -10.07 3.16
N PHE A 137 16.75 -9.70 3.84
CA PHE A 137 18.10 -10.19 3.56
C PHE A 137 18.35 -11.60 4.08
N LYS A 138 17.44 -12.18 4.87
CA LYS A 138 17.59 -13.47 5.57
C LYS A 138 18.86 -13.50 6.43
N SER A 139 19.12 -12.41 7.16
CA SER A 139 20.32 -12.21 7.95
C SER A 139 20.02 -11.33 9.16
N GLU A 140 20.15 -11.89 10.38
CA GLU A 140 19.97 -11.18 11.65
C GLU A 140 20.85 -9.93 11.78
N ASP A 141 22.06 -9.96 11.18
CA ASP A 141 23.00 -8.84 11.21
C ASP A 141 22.47 -7.59 10.46
N MET A 142 21.43 -7.76 9.63
CA MET A 142 20.82 -6.68 8.86
C MET A 142 19.67 -5.99 9.61
N PHE A 143 19.37 -6.36 10.86
CA PHE A 143 18.22 -5.77 11.58
C PHE A 143 18.31 -4.24 11.72
N ASN A 144 19.52 -3.70 11.95
CA ASN A 144 19.77 -2.27 12.09
C ASN A 144 20.45 -1.67 10.85
N VAL A 145 20.33 -2.31 9.68
CA VAL A 145 20.92 -1.76 8.46
C VAL A 145 20.21 -0.45 8.09
N ASP A 146 20.99 0.60 7.89
CA ASP A 146 20.50 1.87 7.40
C ASP A 146 20.75 1.92 5.89
N LEU A 147 19.67 1.80 5.12
CA LEU A 147 19.69 1.89 3.67
C LEU A 147 19.13 3.23 3.23
N THR A 148 19.79 3.89 2.29
CA THR A 148 19.20 5.08 1.65
C THR A 148 18.05 4.69 0.75
N SER A 149 17.18 5.65 0.41
CA SER A 149 16.08 5.42 -0.54
C SER A 149 16.56 4.95 -1.91
N GLU A 150 17.72 5.40 -2.38
CA GLU A 150 18.35 4.90 -3.60
C GLU A 150 18.85 3.45 -3.47
N GLU A 151 19.38 3.06 -2.31
CA GLU A 151 19.79 1.68 -2.06
C GLU A 151 18.57 0.75 -2.03
N ILE A 152 17.49 1.14 -1.33
CA ILE A 152 16.21 0.43 -1.32
C ILE A 152 15.68 0.28 -2.75
N ALA A 153 15.64 1.37 -3.53
CA ALA A 153 15.22 1.35 -4.93
C ALA A 153 16.06 0.37 -5.78
N GLY A 154 17.38 0.34 -5.56
CA GLY A 154 18.28 -0.61 -6.18
C GLY A 154 17.94 -2.07 -5.87
N TYR A 155 17.67 -2.40 -4.61
CA TYR A 155 17.27 -3.75 -4.20
C TYR A 155 15.91 -4.16 -4.77
N LEU A 156 14.92 -3.25 -4.78
CA LEU A 156 13.61 -3.52 -5.38
C LEU A 156 13.72 -3.84 -6.87
N MET A 157 14.49 -3.05 -7.62
CA MET A 157 14.77 -3.30 -9.03
C MET A 157 15.51 -4.63 -9.25
N ALA A 158 16.52 -4.91 -8.44
CA ALA A 158 17.31 -6.13 -8.57
C ALA A 158 16.50 -7.40 -8.24
N LYS A 159 15.66 -7.37 -7.20
CA LYS A 159 14.84 -8.52 -6.79
C LYS A 159 13.72 -8.81 -7.79
N SER A 160 13.00 -7.79 -8.21
CA SER A 160 11.87 -7.92 -9.14
C SER A 160 12.29 -8.15 -10.59
N GLY A 161 13.57 -7.91 -10.93
CA GLY A 161 14.07 -7.92 -12.30
C GLY A 161 13.61 -6.72 -13.14
N ARG A 162 12.83 -5.79 -12.57
CA ARG A 162 12.35 -4.60 -13.26
C ARG A 162 13.47 -3.56 -13.37
N ARG A 163 13.64 -3.00 -14.58
CA ARG A 163 14.57 -1.90 -14.83
C ARG A 163 13.81 -0.64 -15.25
N LEU A 164 14.08 0.48 -14.59
CA LEU A 164 13.60 1.79 -15.01
C LEU A 164 14.57 2.38 -16.04
N ALA A 165 14.05 3.08 -17.04
CA ALA A 165 14.83 3.51 -18.20
C ALA A 165 15.88 4.58 -17.85
N ASP A 166 15.61 5.40 -16.84
CA ASP A 166 16.45 6.50 -16.35
C ASP A 166 17.20 6.17 -15.05
N ALA A 167 17.12 4.91 -14.58
CA ALA A 167 17.84 4.49 -13.38
C ALA A 167 19.37 4.54 -13.60
N PRO A 168 20.14 5.09 -12.64
CA PRO A 168 21.59 5.02 -12.69
C PRO A 168 22.06 3.57 -12.47
N VAL A 169 23.32 3.31 -12.80
CA VAL A 169 23.96 2.06 -12.40
C VAL A 169 24.22 2.13 -10.89
N ILE A 170 23.59 1.23 -10.15
CA ILE A 170 23.70 1.16 -8.68
C ILE A 170 24.42 -0.12 -8.30
N ALA A 171 25.49 0.01 -7.54
CA ALA A 171 26.14 -1.12 -6.89
C ALA A 171 25.40 -1.42 -5.59
N LEU A 172 24.88 -2.64 -5.47
CA LEU A 172 24.26 -3.09 -4.22
C LEU A 172 25.34 -3.35 -3.18
N LYS A 173 25.20 -2.72 -2.02
CA LYS A 173 26.15 -2.79 -0.90
C LYS A 173 26.24 -4.19 -0.29
N TYR A 174 25.13 -4.91 -0.29
CA TYR A 174 24.96 -6.25 0.25
C TYR A 174 24.49 -7.20 -0.86
N PRO A 175 24.83 -8.49 -0.78
CA PRO A 175 24.39 -9.46 -1.77
C PRO A 175 22.87 -9.65 -1.72
N MET A 176 22.29 -10.02 -2.87
CA MET A 176 20.88 -10.43 -2.92
C MET A 176 20.65 -11.69 -2.08
N PRO A 177 19.56 -11.77 -1.32
CA PRO A 177 19.20 -12.98 -0.60
C PRO A 177 18.95 -14.12 -1.60
N ALA A 178 19.50 -15.29 -1.28
CA ALA A 178 19.31 -16.52 -2.04
C ALA A 178 17.83 -16.95 -2.11
#